data_AF-A0A5C6RUE4-F1
#
_entry.id   AF-A0A5C6RUE4-F1
#
_cell.length_a   1.000
_cell.length_b   1.000
_cell.length_c   1.000
_cell.angle_alpha   90.00
_cell.angle_beta   90.00
_cell.angle_gamma   90.00
#
_symmetry.space_group_name_H-M   'P 1'
#
loop_
_entity.id
_entity.type
_entity.pdbx_description
1 polymer ?
#
loop_
_entity_poly.entity_id
_entity_poly.type
_entity_poly.pdbx_seq_one_letter_code
_entity_poly.pdbx_strand_id
1 'polypeptide(L)'
;MLLKQHYAVLLLCTSLYANLLCAQKEAAFLIGVHPTVNCQEEIPLVPPVSASTAAQDLRFQDQYFPIGCNHSGFQGYFAWDRWSYSTAKYGDAGVDVTGAPNSVLVEGANRASMILPPHSGAAYELAIPAEGFVQLDWGYVGGSSFSNSASFQILVNGSPVDMLREERDGGRYFSAVLDAGDLLRFEAQSGAHGFEIRLGNFEFYSNAIGVIAREWQGHQAYFTQLISIEKPDFSQIIFPPHYDGFHAPVIDHPDFASPEVAGYPVIDKDGLLDTTYDQLALKGESCSYQSSWEDELLYENGLCIIFRKWTVRDLCGQNISEATQLLRVRGGCPTEGLYLPPAQQADSPPLPNEGAEPCIVMPGNRFTL
;
A
#
# COMPACT_ATOMS: atom_id res chain seq x y z
N MET A 1 -23.06 -44.97 55.32
CA MET A 1 -23.57 -44.19 54.17
C MET A 1 -22.99 -42.76 54.22
N LEU A 2 -21.65 -42.64 54.23
CA LEU A 2 -20.93 -41.36 54.40
C LEU A 2 -19.51 -41.40 53.79
N LEU A 3 -19.25 -42.36 52.88
CA LEU A 3 -17.94 -42.52 52.23
C LEU A 3 -17.96 -42.27 50.70
N LYS A 4 -19.14 -42.01 50.11
CA LYS A 4 -19.29 -41.77 48.67
C LYS A 4 -19.26 -40.28 48.27
N GLN A 5 -19.20 -39.35 49.24
CA GLN A 5 -19.27 -37.91 48.97
C GLN A 5 -17.91 -37.20 48.94
N HIS A 6 -16.82 -37.84 49.38
CA HIS A 6 -15.47 -37.23 49.33
C HIS A 6 -14.66 -37.59 48.08
N TYR A 7 -15.04 -38.64 47.35
CA TYR A 7 -14.37 -38.97 46.08
C TYR A 7 -14.82 -38.09 44.90
N ALA A 8 -16.02 -37.50 44.96
CA ALA A 8 -16.52 -36.62 43.91
C ALA A 8 -15.85 -35.23 43.92
N VAL A 9 -15.45 -34.74 45.10
CA VAL A 9 -14.83 -33.40 45.24
C VAL A 9 -13.34 -33.42 44.83
N LEU A 10 -12.64 -34.54 45.06
CA LEU A 10 -11.22 -34.64 44.68
C LEU A 10 -11.01 -34.78 43.16
N LEU A 11 -11.94 -35.45 42.45
CA LEU A 11 -11.87 -35.59 40.98
C LEU A 11 -12.23 -34.30 40.23
N LEU A 12 -13.09 -33.45 40.80
CA LEU A 12 -13.46 -32.15 40.24
C LEU A 12 -12.34 -31.09 40.40
N CYS A 13 -11.53 -31.16 41.46
CA CYS A 13 -10.39 -30.27 41.62
C CYS A 13 -9.21 -30.61 40.68
N THR A 14 -8.99 -31.88 40.34
CA THR A 14 -7.94 -32.26 39.38
C THR A 14 -8.29 -31.96 37.92
N SER A 15 -9.58 -31.94 37.56
CA SER A 15 -10.00 -31.53 36.21
C SER A 15 -10.05 -30.01 36.02
N LEU A 16 -10.18 -29.22 37.09
CA LEU A 16 -10.02 -27.76 37.01
C LEU A 16 -8.54 -27.34 36.93
N TYR A 17 -7.62 -28.07 37.59
CA TYR A 17 -6.19 -27.76 37.49
C TYR A 17 -5.54 -28.18 36.16
N ALA A 18 -6.05 -29.22 35.49
CA ALA A 18 -5.58 -29.59 34.15
C ALA A 18 -6.07 -28.60 33.06
N ASN A 19 -7.25 -27.99 33.24
CA ASN A 19 -7.78 -26.98 32.33
C ASN A 19 -7.24 -25.56 32.59
N LEU A 20 -6.56 -25.32 33.72
CA LEU A 20 -5.82 -24.07 33.96
C LEU A 20 -4.36 -24.10 33.44
N LEU A 21 -3.85 -25.28 33.04
CA LEU A 21 -2.52 -25.46 32.47
C LEU A 21 -2.51 -25.68 30.96
N CYS A 22 -3.69 -25.78 30.34
CA CYS A 22 -3.84 -25.34 28.96
C CYS A 22 -4.03 -23.81 29.00
N ALA A 23 -3.03 -23.12 29.56
CA ALA A 23 -2.78 -21.75 29.19
C ALA A 23 -2.74 -21.78 27.67
N GLN A 24 -3.79 -21.20 27.07
CA GLN A 24 -3.70 -20.72 25.71
C GLN A 24 -2.31 -20.11 25.63
N LYS A 25 -1.51 -20.65 24.71
CA LYS A 25 -0.53 -19.83 24.03
C LYS A 25 -1.38 -18.74 23.36
N GLU A 26 -1.83 -17.76 24.16
CA GLU A 26 -2.17 -16.44 23.69
C GLU A 26 -0.82 -15.97 23.16
N ALA A 27 -0.55 -16.33 21.90
CA ALA A 27 0.25 -15.47 21.07
C ALA A 27 -0.44 -14.12 21.25
N ALA A 28 0.22 -13.20 21.96
CA ALA A 28 -0.27 -11.85 22.13
C ALA A 28 -0.62 -11.38 20.72
N PHE A 29 -1.91 -11.25 20.43
CA PHE A 29 -2.37 -10.78 19.14
C PHE A 29 -2.04 -9.30 19.16
N LEU A 30 -0.91 -8.96 18.53
CA LEU A 30 -0.48 -7.58 18.39
C LEU A 30 -1.43 -6.98 17.34
N ILE A 31 -2.40 -6.20 17.79
CA ILE A 31 -3.26 -5.42 16.89
C ILE A 31 -2.39 -4.29 16.36
N GLY A 32 -1.90 -4.51 15.14
CA GLY A 32 -1.11 -3.55 14.39
C GLY A 32 -1.90 -2.27 14.12
N VAL A 33 -1.39 -1.11 14.57
CA VAL A 33 -1.72 0.12 13.86
C VAL A 33 -1.01 0.02 12.50
N HIS A 34 -1.76 0.22 11.43
CA HIS A 34 -1.27 0.28 10.06
C HIS A 34 -1.12 1.76 9.67
N PRO A 35 0.07 2.37 9.87
CA PRO A 35 0.23 3.79 9.65
C PRO A 35 0.31 4.10 8.16
N THR A 36 -0.17 5.29 7.83
CA THR A 36 0.08 5.95 6.55
C THR A 36 1.21 6.96 6.73
N VAL A 37 2.14 7.01 5.77
CA VAL A 37 3.23 8.00 5.72
C VAL A 37 3.39 8.58 4.33
N ASN A 38 4.00 9.76 4.24
CA ASN A 38 4.47 10.30 2.96
C ASN A 38 5.91 9.86 2.67
N CYS A 39 6.28 9.84 1.38
CA CYS A 39 7.63 9.49 0.89
C CYS A 39 8.80 10.20 1.59
N GLN A 40 8.57 11.39 2.14
CA GLN A 40 9.59 12.23 2.74
C GLN A 40 9.57 12.21 4.28
N GLU A 41 8.66 11.43 4.87
CA GLU A 41 8.57 11.27 6.32
C GLU A 41 9.40 10.06 6.78
N GLU A 42 9.94 10.15 7.99
CA GLU A 42 10.57 8.99 8.61
C GLU A 42 9.50 7.95 8.95
N ILE A 43 9.76 6.70 8.57
CA ILE A 43 8.85 5.60 8.89
C ILE A 43 8.85 5.40 10.40
N PRO A 44 7.69 5.43 11.07
CA PRO A 44 7.61 5.24 12.50
C PRO A 44 8.18 3.87 12.88
N LEU A 45 9.08 3.86 13.86
CA LEU A 45 9.68 2.66 14.46
C LEU A 45 8.80 2.06 15.57
N VAL A 46 7.55 2.49 15.69
CA VAL A 46 6.69 2.13 16.82
C VAL A 46 6.16 0.71 16.59
N PRO A 47 6.56 -0.28 17.41
CA PRO A 47 5.88 -1.56 17.39
C PRO A 47 4.43 -1.34 17.85
N PRO A 48 3.43 -1.95 17.21
CA PRO A 48 2.08 -1.97 17.75
C PRO A 48 2.08 -2.71 19.07
N VAL A 49 1.90 -1.99 20.17
CA VAL A 49 1.95 -2.56 21.51
C VAL A 49 0.57 -3.11 21.87
N SER A 50 0.50 -4.37 22.28
CA SER A 50 -0.51 -4.80 23.26
C SER A 50 0.20 -5.15 24.58
N ALA A 51 -0.45 -4.79 25.68
CA ALA A 51 0.08 -4.67 27.02
C ALA A 51 0.71 -5.96 27.59
N SER A 52 1.97 -6.24 27.25
CA SER A 52 2.87 -6.95 28.15
C SER A 52 4.31 -6.55 27.86
N THR A 53 5.13 -6.52 28.90
CA THR A 53 6.48 -5.95 29.00
C THR A 53 7.56 -6.66 28.14
N ALA A 54 7.23 -7.19 26.97
CA ALA A 54 8.13 -7.94 26.09
C ALA A 54 8.59 -7.15 24.85
N ALA A 55 8.76 -5.83 24.97
CA ALA A 55 9.35 -4.99 23.91
C ALA A 55 10.88 -5.14 23.79
N GLN A 56 11.51 -5.93 24.67
CA GLN A 56 12.93 -6.26 24.60
C GLN A 56 13.08 -7.47 23.66
N ASP A 57 13.80 -7.29 22.55
CA ASP A 57 14.12 -8.27 21.50
C ASP A 57 13.15 -8.40 20.30
N LEU A 58 12.31 -7.41 20.03
CA LEU A 58 11.60 -7.35 18.74
C LEU A 58 12.58 -6.95 17.62
N ARG A 59 12.71 -7.82 16.63
CA ARG A 59 13.40 -7.54 15.36
C ARG A 59 12.36 -7.34 14.28
N PHE A 60 12.70 -6.59 13.24
CA PHE A 60 11.82 -6.47 12.09
C PHE A 60 12.59 -6.59 10.78
N GLN A 61 11.87 -6.99 9.74
CA GLN A 61 12.33 -6.96 8.37
C GLN A 61 11.28 -6.25 7.53
N ASP A 62 11.73 -5.28 6.73
CA ASP A 62 10.88 -4.51 5.85
C ASP A 62 10.97 -5.06 4.43
N GLN A 63 9.81 -5.26 3.80
CA GLN A 63 9.70 -5.54 2.37
C GLN A 63 8.80 -4.50 1.73
N TYR A 64 9.34 -3.78 0.75
CA TYR A 64 8.59 -2.79 -0.02
C TYR A 64 7.89 -3.42 -1.23
N PHE A 65 6.63 -3.03 -1.43
CA PHE A 65 5.85 -3.41 -2.59
C PHE A 65 5.30 -2.17 -3.29
N PRO A 66 5.61 -1.95 -4.57
CA PRO A 66 4.94 -0.92 -5.35
C PRO A 66 3.48 -1.35 -5.58
N ILE A 67 2.55 -0.50 -5.17
CA ILE A 67 1.10 -0.66 -5.45
C ILE A 67 0.53 0.55 -6.20
N GLY A 68 1.38 1.53 -6.49
CA GLY A 68 1.05 2.73 -7.26
C GLY A 68 0.78 2.44 -8.72
N CYS A 69 0.03 3.35 -9.33
CA CYS A 69 -0.27 3.41 -10.77
C CYS A 69 -1.20 2.29 -11.28
N ASN A 70 -2.23 1.97 -10.48
CA ASN A 70 -3.20 0.88 -10.71
C ASN A 70 -2.53 -0.49 -10.70
N HIS A 71 -2.43 -1.09 -9.52
CA HIS A 71 -1.94 -2.46 -9.43
C HIS A 71 -2.98 -3.41 -10.02
N SER A 72 -2.56 -4.16 -11.04
CA SER A 72 -3.39 -5.18 -11.68
C SER A 72 -2.78 -6.57 -11.49
N GLY A 73 -3.66 -7.56 -11.39
CA GLY A 73 -3.33 -8.96 -11.23
C GLY A 73 -2.95 -9.37 -9.81
N PHE A 74 -2.73 -10.68 -9.66
CA PHE A 74 -2.21 -11.38 -8.50
C PHE A 74 -0.67 -11.43 -8.54
N GLN A 75 -0.06 -10.25 -8.46
CA GLN A 75 1.40 -10.07 -8.43
C GLN A 75 1.80 -9.11 -7.31
N GLY A 76 3.10 -8.92 -7.07
CA GLY A 76 3.60 -8.01 -6.04
C GLY A 76 3.01 -8.33 -4.66
N TYR A 77 2.36 -7.35 -4.04
CA TYR A 77 1.71 -7.54 -2.74
C TYR A 77 0.50 -8.49 -2.80
N PHE A 78 -0.19 -8.55 -3.94
CA PHE A 78 -1.40 -9.37 -4.15
C PHE A 78 -1.08 -10.77 -4.72
N ALA A 79 0.20 -11.13 -4.84
CA ALA A 79 0.62 -12.45 -5.25
C ALA A 79 0.09 -13.55 -4.31
N TRP A 80 -0.27 -14.70 -4.88
CA TRP A 80 -0.95 -15.79 -4.15
C TRP A 80 -0.14 -16.39 -3.00
N ASP A 81 1.18 -16.27 -3.02
CA ASP A 81 2.07 -16.68 -1.92
C ASP A 81 1.89 -15.85 -0.64
N ARG A 82 1.31 -14.65 -0.74
CA ARG A 82 0.96 -13.78 0.40
C ARG A 82 -0.46 -13.99 0.93
N TRP A 83 -1.29 -14.76 0.23
CA TRP A 83 -2.62 -15.12 0.71
C TRP A 83 -2.49 -16.22 1.75
N SER A 84 -2.82 -15.90 2.99
CA SER A 84 -2.87 -16.87 4.08
C SER A 84 -3.99 -17.89 3.83
N TYR A 85 -3.66 -19.17 3.98
CA TYR A 85 -4.63 -20.23 3.85
C TYR A 85 -5.47 -20.34 5.13
N SER A 86 -6.80 -20.25 4.98
CA SER A 86 -7.74 -20.13 6.09
C SER A 86 -8.77 -21.27 6.14
N THR A 87 -8.33 -22.54 5.99
CA THR A 87 -9.15 -23.67 6.45
C THR A 87 -8.37 -24.81 7.06
N ALA A 88 -8.50 -24.91 8.39
CA ALA A 88 -8.14 -26.07 9.21
C ALA A 88 -9.10 -27.28 9.06
N LYS A 89 -9.77 -27.47 7.92
CA LYS A 89 -10.86 -28.47 7.83
C LYS A 89 -10.71 -29.56 6.77
N TYR A 90 -10.15 -29.35 5.56
CA TYR A 90 -10.15 -30.41 4.52
C TYR A 90 -9.04 -30.32 3.43
N GLY A 91 -7.75 -30.38 3.78
CA GLY A 91 -6.66 -30.77 2.85
C GLY A 91 -5.44 -29.84 2.79
N ASP A 92 -4.32 -30.35 2.23
CA ASP A 92 -2.96 -29.74 2.24
C ASP A 92 -2.74 -28.67 1.14
N ALA A 93 -3.75 -27.85 0.84
CA ALA A 93 -3.81 -26.87 -0.25
C ALA A 93 -2.50 -26.06 -0.49
N GLY A 94 -1.64 -26.55 -1.37
CA GLY A 94 -0.44 -25.85 -1.85
C GLY A 94 -0.74 -25.00 -3.08
N VAL A 95 0.05 -23.94 -3.28
CA VAL A 95 0.16 -23.26 -4.58
C VAL A 95 0.88 -24.23 -5.52
N ASP A 96 0.14 -24.88 -6.40
CA ASP A 96 0.66 -26.02 -7.16
C ASP A 96 0.43 -25.86 -8.67
N VAL A 97 1.54 -25.87 -9.41
CA VAL A 97 1.60 -25.96 -10.88
C VAL A 97 1.44 -27.40 -11.40
N THR A 98 1.26 -28.40 -10.51
CA THR A 98 1.25 -29.83 -10.85
C THR A 98 -0.09 -30.55 -10.67
N GLY A 99 -1.15 -29.85 -10.23
CA GLY A 99 -2.53 -30.39 -10.21
C GLY A 99 -2.96 -31.12 -8.93
N ALA A 100 -2.39 -30.79 -7.77
CA ALA A 100 -2.83 -31.30 -6.48
C ALA A 100 -4.26 -30.86 -6.10
N PRO A 101 -5.02 -31.68 -5.35
CA PRO A 101 -6.36 -31.34 -4.88
C PRO A 101 -6.35 -30.13 -3.93
N ASN A 102 -7.37 -29.25 -4.04
CA ASN A 102 -7.48 -27.98 -3.31
C ASN A 102 -6.37 -26.97 -3.62
N SER A 103 -5.85 -26.96 -4.85
CA SER A 103 -4.86 -25.98 -5.27
C SER A 103 -5.52 -24.73 -5.85
N VAL A 104 -4.82 -23.61 -5.70
CA VAL A 104 -5.00 -22.47 -6.60
C VAL A 104 -3.99 -22.64 -7.72
N LEU A 105 -4.49 -22.80 -8.94
CA LEU A 105 -3.70 -22.74 -10.14
C LEU A 105 -3.59 -21.26 -10.55
N VAL A 106 -2.37 -20.74 -10.60
CA VAL A 106 -2.10 -19.38 -11.07
C VAL A 106 -1.61 -19.47 -12.51
N GLU A 107 -2.44 -19.04 -13.46
CA GLU A 107 -2.09 -19.00 -14.88
C GLU A 107 -1.66 -17.59 -15.26
N GLY A 108 -0.42 -17.24 -14.91
CA GLY A 108 0.15 -15.90 -15.11
C GLY A 108 -0.34 -14.87 -14.09
N ALA A 109 -0.01 -13.59 -14.29
CA ALA A 109 -0.29 -12.54 -13.29
C ALA A 109 -1.79 -12.19 -13.14
N ASN A 110 -2.60 -12.36 -14.19
CA ASN A 110 -3.97 -11.81 -14.23
C ASN A 110 -5.08 -12.84 -14.07
N ARG A 111 -4.74 -14.11 -13.86
CA ARG A 111 -5.72 -15.20 -13.76
C ARG A 111 -5.32 -16.19 -12.68
N ALA A 112 -6.30 -16.56 -11.88
CA ALA A 112 -6.16 -17.61 -10.89
C ALA A 112 -7.41 -18.48 -10.89
N SER A 113 -7.23 -19.76 -10.61
CA SER A 113 -8.30 -20.74 -10.58
C SER A 113 -8.25 -21.51 -9.27
N MET A 114 -9.30 -21.42 -8.47
CA MET A 114 -9.50 -22.30 -7.31
C MET A 114 -10.12 -23.60 -7.81
N ILE A 115 -9.36 -24.70 -7.79
CA ILE A 115 -9.85 -26.01 -8.23
C ILE A 115 -10.25 -26.83 -7.02
N LEU A 116 -11.55 -27.11 -6.91
CA LEU A 116 -12.11 -27.88 -5.80
C LEU A 116 -12.54 -29.27 -6.27
N PRO A 117 -11.88 -30.34 -5.81
CA PRO A 117 -12.40 -31.71 -5.91
C PRO A 117 -13.79 -31.84 -5.28
N PRO A 118 -14.55 -32.92 -5.54
CA PRO A 118 -15.80 -33.19 -4.81
C PRO A 118 -15.61 -33.23 -3.28
N HIS A 119 -16.57 -32.69 -2.54
CA HIS A 119 -16.63 -32.66 -1.07
C HIS A 119 -15.43 -31.98 -0.38
N SER A 120 -14.85 -30.96 -1.01
CA SER A 120 -13.70 -30.22 -0.52
C SER A 120 -14.02 -28.74 -0.31
N GLY A 121 -13.07 -28.00 0.27
CA GLY A 121 -13.20 -26.57 0.50
C GLY A 121 -11.84 -25.91 0.54
N ALA A 122 -11.82 -24.63 0.18
CA ALA A 122 -10.63 -23.81 0.22
C ALA A 122 -10.99 -22.38 0.62
N ALA A 123 -10.16 -21.77 1.45
CA ALA A 123 -10.27 -20.37 1.79
C ALA A 123 -8.89 -19.71 1.77
N TYR A 124 -8.83 -18.55 1.12
CA TYR A 124 -7.62 -17.74 0.98
C TYR A 124 -7.92 -16.34 1.47
N GLU A 125 -7.04 -15.78 2.29
CA GLU A 125 -7.24 -14.50 2.95
C GLU A 125 -5.99 -13.62 2.85
N LEU A 126 -6.17 -12.36 2.49
CA LEU A 126 -5.11 -11.36 2.39
C LEU A 126 -5.53 -10.10 3.14
N ALA A 127 -4.61 -9.52 3.91
CA ALA A 127 -4.79 -8.21 4.50
C ALA A 127 -4.60 -7.10 3.47
N ILE A 128 -5.54 -6.16 3.38
CA ILE A 128 -5.50 -5.03 2.46
C ILE A 128 -4.33 -4.10 2.82
N PRO A 129 -3.47 -3.71 1.85
CA PRO A 129 -2.21 -3.02 2.14
C PRO A 129 -2.36 -1.54 2.51
N ALA A 130 -3.43 -0.89 2.05
CA ALA A 130 -3.67 0.54 2.17
C ALA A 130 -5.17 0.82 2.01
N GLU A 131 -5.63 2.01 2.38
CA GLU A 131 -6.99 2.42 2.07
C GLU A 131 -7.25 2.38 0.54
N GLY A 132 -8.37 1.79 0.11
CA GLY A 132 -8.69 1.69 -1.30
C GLY A 132 -9.87 0.78 -1.65
N PHE A 133 -9.97 0.40 -2.92
CA PHE A 133 -11.02 -0.48 -3.44
C PHE A 133 -10.41 -1.62 -4.25
N VAL A 134 -11.06 -2.77 -4.19
CA VAL A 134 -10.73 -3.95 -5.01
C VAL A 134 -11.82 -4.17 -6.04
N GLN A 135 -11.41 -4.43 -7.27
CA GLN A 135 -12.26 -4.93 -8.34
C GLN A 135 -11.71 -6.29 -8.80
N LEU A 136 -12.58 -7.25 -9.12
CA LEU A 136 -12.19 -8.47 -9.81
C LEU A 136 -13.36 -9.07 -10.58
N ASP A 137 -13.04 -9.83 -11.63
CA ASP A 137 -13.97 -10.70 -12.31
C ASP A 137 -13.86 -12.11 -11.75
N TRP A 138 -15.01 -12.77 -11.56
CA TRP A 138 -15.06 -14.17 -11.14
C TRP A 138 -16.01 -14.98 -12.03
N GLY A 139 -15.75 -16.27 -12.14
CA GLY A 139 -16.56 -17.16 -12.97
C GLY A 139 -16.55 -18.60 -12.46
N TYR A 140 -17.68 -19.27 -12.64
CA TYR A 140 -17.86 -20.66 -12.26
C TYR A 140 -17.70 -21.58 -13.47
N VAL A 141 -16.91 -22.65 -13.35
CA VAL A 141 -16.69 -23.62 -14.43
C VAL A 141 -16.81 -25.06 -13.91
N GLY A 142 -17.68 -25.84 -14.58
CA GLY A 142 -17.88 -27.27 -14.33
C GLY A 142 -18.92 -27.60 -13.24
N GLY A 143 -19.54 -28.78 -13.29
CA GLY A 143 -20.57 -29.21 -12.31
C GLY A 143 -21.97 -28.60 -12.55
N SER A 144 -22.99 -29.16 -11.91
CA SER A 144 -24.32 -28.53 -11.85
C SER A 144 -24.25 -27.27 -10.97
N SER A 145 -24.88 -26.17 -11.40
CA SER A 145 -24.96 -24.86 -10.72
C SER A 145 -25.00 -24.98 -9.20
N PHE A 146 -24.41 -24.02 -8.46
CA PHE A 146 -24.39 -23.96 -6.99
C PHE A 146 -25.62 -24.64 -6.35
N SER A 147 -25.43 -25.88 -5.90
CA SER A 147 -26.43 -26.64 -5.14
C SER A 147 -26.42 -26.19 -3.68
N ASN A 148 -27.35 -26.65 -2.84
CA ASN A 148 -27.33 -26.37 -1.39
C ASN A 148 -26.01 -26.74 -0.68
N SER A 149 -25.13 -27.50 -1.35
CA SER A 149 -23.83 -27.95 -0.82
C SER A 149 -22.61 -27.33 -1.50
N ALA A 150 -22.79 -26.50 -2.54
CA ALA A 150 -21.71 -25.84 -3.26
C ALA A 150 -21.87 -24.32 -3.14
N SER A 151 -20.80 -23.61 -2.78
CA SER A 151 -20.83 -22.16 -2.63
C SER A 151 -19.49 -21.52 -2.95
N PHE A 152 -19.54 -20.29 -3.48
CA PHE A 152 -18.41 -19.37 -3.51
C PHE A 152 -18.84 -18.05 -2.86
N GLN A 153 -17.98 -17.50 -2.00
CA GLN A 153 -18.22 -16.27 -1.27
C GLN A 153 -16.95 -15.42 -1.22
N ILE A 154 -17.15 -14.11 -1.32
CA ILE A 154 -16.14 -13.12 -0.99
C ILE A 154 -16.55 -12.54 0.36
N LEU A 155 -15.63 -12.56 1.32
CA LEU A 155 -15.83 -12.02 2.66
C LEU A 155 -14.86 -10.86 2.90
N VAL A 156 -15.33 -9.85 3.61
CA VAL A 156 -14.50 -8.76 4.15
C VAL A 156 -14.63 -8.82 5.67
N ASN A 157 -13.52 -8.95 6.38
CA ASN A 157 -13.48 -9.09 7.84
C ASN A 157 -14.41 -10.20 8.36
N GLY A 158 -14.45 -11.32 7.64
CA GLY A 158 -15.29 -12.49 7.97
C GLY A 158 -16.79 -12.32 7.68
N SER A 159 -17.22 -11.17 7.15
CA SER A 159 -18.61 -10.93 6.76
C SER A 159 -18.77 -11.13 5.25
N PRO A 160 -19.73 -11.97 4.80
CA PRO A 160 -19.97 -12.18 3.37
C PRO A 160 -20.52 -10.92 2.72
N VAL A 161 -20.05 -10.61 1.51
CA VAL A 161 -20.53 -9.46 0.73
C VAL A 161 -21.77 -9.86 -0.08
N ASP A 162 -22.84 -9.08 0.04
CA ASP A 162 -24.20 -9.44 -0.43
C ASP A 162 -24.35 -9.62 -1.95
N MET A 163 -23.40 -9.15 -2.78
CA MET A 163 -23.57 -9.08 -4.24
C MET A 163 -23.44 -10.42 -4.98
N LEU A 164 -22.92 -11.48 -4.36
CA LEU A 164 -22.74 -12.79 -5.03
C LEU A 164 -24.02 -13.64 -5.08
N ARG A 165 -25.13 -13.17 -4.47
CA ARG A 165 -26.38 -13.95 -4.37
C ARG A 165 -27.22 -13.98 -5.64
N GLU A 166 -27.00 -13.06 -6.59
CA GLU A 166 -27.83 -12.92 -7.79
C GLU A 166 -27.20 -13.52 -9.06
N GLU A 167 -25.86 -13.61 -9.12
CA GLU A 167 -25.11 -14.07 -10.29
C GLU A 167 -24.62 -15.52 -10.08
N ARG A 168 -25.34 -16.49 -10.67
CA ARG A 168 -25.11 -17.93 -10.38
C ARG A 168 -23.86 -18.52 -11.04
N ASP A 169 -23.34 -17.90 -12.08
CA ASP A 169 -22.27 -18.49 -12.91
C ASP A 169 -21.02 -17.59 -13.03
N GLY A 170 -21.03 -16.41 -12.39
CA GLY A 170 -19.93 -15.44 -12.43
C GLY A 170 -20.39 -14.00 -12.62
N GLY A 171 -19.47 -13.08 -12.40
CA GLY A 171 -19.64 -11.66 -12.71
C GLY A 171 -18.53 -10.80 -12.13
N ARG A 172 -18.80 -9.51 -11.92
CA ARG A 172 -17.81 -8.54 -11.48
C ARG A 172 -18.07 -8.09 -10.05
N TYR A 173 -17.06 -8.24 -9.21
CA TYR A 173 -17.07 -7.75 -7.85
C TYR A 173 -16.39 -6.38 -7.75
N PHE A 174 -17.00 -5.50 -6.96
CA PHE A 174 -16.45 -4.22 -6.51
C PHE A 174 -16.63 -4.13 -5.01
N SER A 175 -15.55 -3.84 -4.28
CA SER A 175 -15.63 -3.62 -2.83
C SER A 175 -16.17 -2.22 -2.51
N ALA A 176 -16.63 -2.03 -1.27
CA ALA A 176 -16.64 -0.71 -0.65
C ALA A 176 -15.19 -0.23 -0.40
N VAL A 177 -15.04 0.98 0.16
CA VAL A 177 -13.72 1.41 0.68
C VAL A 177 -13.28 0.40 1.72
N LEU A 178 -12.06 -0.11 1.58
CA LEU A 178 -11.38 -1.00 2.51
C LEU A 178 -10.27 -0.22 3.19
N ASP A 179 -10.08 -0.46 4.49
CA ASP A 179 -8.99 0.12 5.27
C ASP A 179 -7.74 -0.77 5.24
N ALA A 180 -6.59 -0.19 5.53
CA ALA A 180 -5.35 -0.96 5.70
C ALA A 180 -5.50 -1.98 6.85
N GLY A 181 -5.27 -3.26 6.56
CA GLY A 181 -5.43 -4.37 7.50
C GLY A 181 -6.78 -5.09 7.42
N ASP A 182 -7.77 -4.57 6.68
CA ASP A 182 -9.00 -5.31 6.40
C ASP A 182 -8.69 -6.64 5.72
N LEU A 183 -9.39 -7.70 6.09
CA LEU A 183 -9.15 -9.04 5.56
C LEU A 183 -10.10 -9.34 4.40
N LEU A 184 -9.55 -9.41 3.19
CA LEU A 184 -10.26 -9.89 2.00
C LEU A 184 -10.08 -11.39 1.90
N ARG A 185 -11.19 -12.13 1.90
CA ARG A 185 -11.20 -13.59 1.87
C ARG A 185 -12.03 -14.14 0.73
N PHE A 186 -11.47 -15.07 -0.01
CA PHE A 186 -12.19 -15.90 -0.98
C PHE A 186 -12.42 -17.28 -0.38
N GLU A 187 -13.68 -17.70 -0.31
CA GLU A 187 -14.05 -18.99 0.25
C GLU A 187 -14.93 -19.77 -0.72
N ALA A 188 -14.54 -21.01 -0.99
CA ALA A 188 -15.30 -21.92 -1.82
C ALA A 188 -15.46 -23.28 -1.13
N GLN A 189 -16.63 -23.88 -1.32
CA GLN A 189 -16.95 -25.23 -0.86
C GLN A 189 -17.63 -26.00 -1.97
N SER A 190 -17.19 -27.24 -2.22
CA SER A 190 -17.76 -28.14 -3.21
C SER A 190 -18.72 -29.17 -2.60
N GLY A 191 -19.75 -29.49 -3.38
CA GLY A 191 -20.73 -30.52 -3.06
C GLY A 191 -20.31 -31.88 -3.60
N ALA A 192 -21.27 -32.66 -4.09
CA ALA A 192 -21.03 -33.99 -4.68
C ALA A 192 -20.20 -33.97 -5.97
N HIS A 193 -20.07 -32.80 -6.60
CA HIS A 193 -19.24 -32.58 -7.78
C HIS A 193 -18.21 -31.50 -7.47
N GLY A 194 -16.99 -31.70 -7.95
CA GLY A 194 -15.97 -30.66 -7.94
C GLY A 194 -16.29 -29.57 -8.96
N PHE A 195 -15.68 -28.41 -8.77
CA PHE A 195 -15.80 -27.26 -9.67
C PHE A 195 -14.54 -26.40 -9.64
N GLU A 196 -14.46 -25.47 -10.58
CA GLU A 196 -13.42 -24.45 -10.66
C GLU A 196 -14.04 -23.05 -10.48
N ILE A 197 -13.43 -22.21 -9.65
CA ILE A 197 -13.69 -20.77 -9.62
C ILE A 197 -12.54 -20.07 -10.29
N ARG A 198 -12.83 -19.37 -11.38
CA ARG A 198 -11.89 -18.48 -12.06
C ARG A 198 -11.98 -17.11 -11.44
N LEU A 199 -10.83 -16.53 -11.17
CA LEU A 199 -10.61 -15.17 -10.71
C LEU A 199 -9.72 -14.47 -11.73
N GLY A 200 -10.07 -13.27 -12.13
CA GLY A 200 -9.27 -12.50 -13.08
C GLY A 200 -9.53 -11.02 -12.99
N ASN A 201 -8.76 -10.22 -13.74
CA ASN A 201 -8.88 -8.76 -13.77
C ASN A 201 -8.92 -8.14 -12.36
N PHE A 202 -8.10 -8.70 -11.45
CA PHE A 202 -7.94 -8.17 -10.11
C PHE A 202 -7.27 -6.81 -10.20
N GLU A 203 -7.88 -5.78 -9.65
CA GLU A 203 -7.37 -4.42 -9.66
C GLU A 203 -7.52 -3.83 -8.26
N PHE A 204 -6.48 -3.15 -7.80
CA PHE A 204 -6.49 -2.41 -6.55
C PHE A 204 -6.30 -0.91 -6.83
N TYR A 205 -7.29 -0.13 -6.39
CA TYR A 205 -7.33 1.31 -6.55
C TYR A 205 -7.06 1.97 -5.21
N SER A 206 -5.97 2.72 -5.10
CA SER A 206 -5.57 3.40 -3.87
C SER A 206 -4.81 4.69 -4.17
N ASN A 207 -4.82 5.60 -3.20
CA ASN A 207 -3.94 6.77 -3.18
C ASN A 207 -2.52 6.42 -2.74
N ALA A 208 -2.27 5.19 -2.26
CA ALA A 208 -0.92 4.73 -1.96
C ALA A 208 -0.12 4.44 -3.24
N ILE A 209 1.15 4.85 -3.25
CA ILE A 209 2.13 4.45 -4.26
C ILE A 209 2.82 3.12 -3.93
N GLY A 210 2.78 2.73 -2.66
CA GLY A 210 3.58 1.65 -2.13
C GLY A 210 3.10 1.23 -0.76
N VAL A 211 3.46 0.01 -0.37
CA VAL A 211 3.26 -0.50 0.98
C VAL A 211 4.55 -1.15 1.45
N ILE A 212 4.91 -0.90 2.71
CA ILE A 212 5.94 -1.68 3.39
C ILE A 212 5.23 -2.72 4.24
N ALA A 213 5.49 -3.98 3.94
CA ALA A 213 5.16 -5.08 4.84
C ALA A 213 6.33 -5.24 5.80
N ARG A 214 6.16 -4.78 7.04
CA ARG A 214 7.12 -4.94 8.12
C ARG A 214 6.77 -6.19 8.91
N GLU A 215 7.60 -7.21 8.78
CA GLU A 215 7.47 -8.44 9.56
C GLU A 215 8.23 -8.29 10.86
N TRP A 216 7.52 -8.33 11.97
CA TRP A 216 8.11 -8.30 13.29
C TRP A 216 8.26 -9.72 13.83
N GLN A 217 9.42 -9.97 14.44
CA GLN A 217 9.80 -11.24 15.02
C GLN A 217 10.24 -11.03 16.47
N GLY A 218 9.50 -11.63 17.39
CA GLY A 218 9.85 -11.76 18.80
C GLY A 218 9.95 -13.23 19.20
N HIS A 219 10.40 -13.50 20.43
CA HIS A 219 10.58 -14.86 20.93
C HIS A 219 9.30 -15.73 20.89
N GLN A 220 8.11 -15.11 20.93
CA GLN A 220 6.82 -15.79 20.91
C GLN A 220 5.74 -15.09 20.08
N ALA A 221 6.10 -14.05 19.32
CA ALA A 221 5.15 -13.26 18.56
C ALA A 221 5.70 -12.96 17.16
N TYR A 222 4.85 -13.17 16.17
CA TYR A 222 5.08 -12.78 14.78
C TYR A 222 3.86 -11.98 14.34
N PHE A 223 4.08 -10.83 13.72
CA PHE A 223 3.00 -10.06 13.12
C PHE A 223 3.53 -9.21 11.96
N THR A 224 2.65 -8.93 11.02
CA THR A 224 2.94 -8.08 9.87
C THR A 224 2.28 -6.73 10.08
N GLN A 225 3.07 -5.67 10.08
CA GLN A 225 2.60 -4.29 10.04
C GLN A 225 2.67 -3.80 8.61
N LEU A 226 1.52 -3.42 8.07
CA LEU A 226 1.39 -2.75 6.78
C LEU A 226 1.53 -1.24 6.99
N ILE A 227 2.45 -0.62 6.26
CA ILE A 227 2.71 0.82 6.29
C ILE A 227 2.47 1.35 4.87
N SER A 228 1.36 2.05 4.68
CA SER A 228 1.01 2.65 3.39
C SER A 228 1.84 3.89 3.13
N ILE A 229 2.33 4.03 1.90
CA ILE A 229 3.03 5.23 1.44
C ILE A 229 2.13 5.97 0.48
N GLU A 230 1.67 7.15 0.87
CA GLU A 230 0.70 7.92 0.10
C GLU A 230 1.34 8.79 -0.97
N LYS A 231 0.57 8.98 -2.05
CA LYS A 231 0.81 10.04 -3.02
C LYS A 231 0.61 11.40 -2.34
N PRO A 232 1.42 12.39 -2.69
CA PRO A 232 1.13 13.75 -2.31
C PRO A 232 -0.23 14.17 -2.88
N ASP A 233 -1.00 14.97 -2.15
CA ASP A 233 -2.21 15.58 -2.69
C ASP A 233 -1.82 16.75 -3.60
N PHE A 234 -1.92 16.53 -4.91
CA PHE A 234 -1.58 17.54 -5.92
C PHE A 234 -2.52 18.75 -5.89
N SER A 235 -3.71 18.62 -5.31
CA SER A 235 -4.64 19.75 -5.14
C SER A 235 -4.18 20.75 -4.08
N GLN A 236 -3.27 20.32 -3.19
CA GLN A 236 -2.68 21.13 -2.13
C GLN A 236 -1.32 21.73 -2.51
N ILE A 237 -0.91 21.62 -3.78
CA ILE A 237 0.34 22.24 -4.24
C ILE A 237 0.17 23.76 -4.29
N ILE A 238 1.06 24.44 -3.57
CA ILE A 238 1.20 25.88 -3.59
C ILE A 238 2.51 26.23 -4.29
N PHE A 239 2.40 27.03 -5.34
CA PHE A 239 3.56 27.52 -6.08
C PHE A 239 4.16 28.75 -5.39
N PRO A 240 5.49 28.94 -5.52
CA PRO A 240 6.17 30.05 -4.86
C PRO A 240 5.70 31.40 -5.42
N PRO A 241 5.73 32.47 -4.61
CA PRO A 241 5.20 33.77 -4.99
C PRO A 241 6.03 34.43 -6.10
N HIS A 242 5.43 35.40 -6.78
CA HIS A 242 6.13 36.26 -7.73
C HIS A 242 6.98 37.31 -7.01
N TYR A 243 8.21 37.51 -7.45
CA TYR A 243 9.09 38.60 -7.01
C TYR A 243 9.01 39.76 -8.00
N ASP A 244 7.81 40.33 -8.15
CA ASP A 244 7.49 41.34 -9.16
C ASP A 244 7.42 42.78 -8.60
N GLY A 245 7.58 42.93 -7.28
CA GLY A 245 7.43 44.19 -6.54
C GLY A 245 6.01 44.46 -6.03
N PHE A 246 5.03 43.59 -6.34
CA PHE A 246 3.66 43.66 -5.85
C PHE A 246 3.37 42.53 -4.85
N HIS A 247 3.64 41.28 -5.26
CA HIS A 247 3.42 40.10 -4.44
C HIS A 247 4.56 39.90 -3.44
N ALA A 248 5.80 39.99 -3.92
CA ALA A 248 7.01 40.03 -3.11
C ALA A 248 7.98 41.11 -3.64
N PRO A 249 8.91 41.62 -2.81
CA PRO A 249 9.92 42.59 -3.24
C PRO A 249 10.73 42.08 -4.45
N VAL A 250 11.25 43.00 -5.25
CA VAL A 250 12.19 42.67 -6.33
C VAL A 250 13.44 42.03 -5.72
N ILE A 251 14.00 41.02 -6.40
CA ILE A 251 15.22 40.35 -5.97
C ILE A 251 16.42 41.28 -6.20
N ASP A 252 17.19 41.55 -5.16
CA ASP A 252 18.29 42.52 -5.20
C ASP A 252 19.61 41.96 -5.73
N HIS A 253 19.75 40.64 -5.86
CA HIS A 253 20.95 39.98 -6.36
C HIS A 253 20.63 38.71 -7.18
N PRO A 254 21.32 38.43 -8.30
CA PRO A 254 21.02 37.27 -9.16
C PRO A 254 21.06 35.91 -8.47
N ASP A 255 22.00 35.71 -7.55
CA ASP A 255 22.14 34.46 -6.79
C ASP A 255 20.92 34.11 -5.93
N PHE A 256 20.04 35.09 -5.64
CA PHE A 256 18.82 34.86 -4.87
C PHE A 256 17.61 34.49 -5.74
N ALA A 257 17.78 34.43 -7.06
CA ALA A 257 16.74 33.97 -7.97
C ALA A 257 16.64 32.43 -8.03
N SER A 258 17.55 31.70 -7.39
CA SER A 258 17.50 30.23 -7.36
C SER A 258 16.32 29.73 -6.52
N PRO A 259 15.75 28.54 -6.81
CA PRO A 259 14.67 27.96 -6.00
C PRO A 259 14.97 27.82 -4.50
N GLU A 260 16.23 27.65 -4.13
CA GLU A 260 16.67 27.54 -2.74
C GLU A 260 16.39 28.80 -1.93
N VAL A 261 16.32 29.96 -2.61
CA VAL A 261 16.06 31.27 -2.00
C VAL A 261 14.67 31.80 -2.39
N ALA A 262 14.32 31.72 -3.68
CA ALA A 262 13.05 32.19 -4.21
C ALA A 262 11.86 31.24 -3.91
N GLY A 263 12.15 30.04 -3.41
CA GLY A 263 11.17 29.03 -3.00
C GLY A 263 10.93 27.95 -4.04
N TYR A 264 10.67 26.74 -3.56
CA TYR A 264 10.12 25.62 -4.34
C TYR A 264 8.59 25.59 -4.19
N PRO A 265 7.87 24.90 -5.09
CA PRO A 265 6.51 24.48 -4.81
C PRO A 265 6.47 23.66 -3.51
N VAL A 266 5.42 23.85 -2.72
CA VAL A 266 5.22 23.13 -1.45
C VAL A 266 3.85 22.47 -1.44
N ILE A 267 3.71 21.41 -0.64
CA ILE A 267 2.40 20.91 -0.22
C ILE A 267 2.18 21.32 1.22
N ASP A 268 1.04 21.95 1.47
CA ASP A 268 0.61 22.40 2.78
C ASP A 268 -0.46 21.44 3.31
N LYS A 269 -0.20 20.81 4.46
CA LYS A 269 -1.06 19.72 4.97
C LYS A 269 -2.26 20.25 5.74
N ASP A 270 -2.13 21.38 6.42
CA ASP A 270 -3.23 21.99 7.16
C ASP A 270 -3.93 23.13 6.39
N GLY A 271 -3.37 23.53 5.25
CA GLY A 271 -3.91 24.54 4.35
C GLY A 271 -3.73 25.97 4.88
N LEU A 272 -2.93 26.16 5.93
CA LEU A 272 -2.55 27.45 6.48
C LEU A 272 -1.15 27.84 5.96
N LEU A 273 -1.12 28.68 4.93
CA LEU A 273 0.11 29.13 4.28
C LEU A 273 1.12 29.84 5.20
N ASP A 274 0.66 30.34 6.35
CA ASP A 274 1.48 31.04 7.34
C ASP A 274 2.28 30.08 8.24
N THR A 275 1.95 28.79 8.26
CA THR A 275 2.68 27.75 8.98
C THR A 275 3.59 26.99 8.03
N THR A 276 4.87 26.85 8.41
CA THR A 276 5.90 26.21 7.58
C THR A 276 6.35 24.85 8.12
N TYR A 277 5.86 24.44 9.29
CA TYR A 277 6.29 23.20 9.95
C TYR A 277 5.72 21.94 9.27
N ASP A 278 4.64 22.09 8.51
CA ASP A 278 3.91 21.05 7.81
C ASP A 278 4.00 21.20 6.28
N GLN A 279 4.71 22.23 5.82
CA GLN A 279 5.00 22.44 4.41
C GLN A 279 6.07 21.47 3.93
N LEU A 280 5.73 20.72 2.89
CA LEU A 280 6.61 19.77 2.25
C LEU A 280 7.14 20.35 0.95
N ALA A 281 8.42 20.76 0.94
CA ALA A 281 9.05 21.32 -0.26
C ALA A 281 9.29 20.26 -1.34
N LEU A 282 8.73 20.49 -2.53
CA LEU A 282 8.81 19.60 -3.68
C LEU A 282 10.11 19.84 -4.45
N LYS A 283 11.20 19.32 -3.90
CA LYS A 283 12.55 19.46 -4.49
C LYS A 283 12.87 18.26 -5.37
N GLY A 284 13.02 18.49 -6.67
CA GLY A 284 13.48 17.46 -7.61
C GLY A 284 12.58 16.23 -7.64
N GLU A 285 13.19 15.05 -7.62
CA GLU A 285 12.50 13.75 -7.68
C GLU A 285 12.42 13.09 -6.30
N SER A 286 11.30 12.43 -6.03
CA SER A 286 11.00 11.64 -4.83
C SER A 286 10.38 10.31 -5.24
N CYS A 287 10.10 9.40 -4.29
CA CYS A 287 9.41 8.15 -4.59
C CYS A 287 7.94 8.29 -5.01
N SER A 288 7.36 9.49 -4.96
CA SER A 288 5.95 9.72 -5.29
C SER A 288 5.69 10.84 -6.32
N TYR A 289 6.67 11.71 -6.57
CA TYR A 289 6.53 12.83 -7.49
C TYR A 289 7.86 13.20 -8.14
N GLN A 290 7.76 14.01 -9.18
CA GLN A 290 8.88 14.71 -9.80
C GLN A 290 8.53 16.18 -10.00
N SER A 291 9.40 17.06 -9.53
CA SER A 291 9.32 18.51 -9.72
C SER A 291 10.52 18.99 -10.56
N SER A 292 10.23 19.79 -11.57
CA SER A 292 11.21 20.43 -12.43
C SER A 292 10.83 21.88 -12.68
N TRP A 293 11.80 22.68 -13.12
CA TRP A 293 11.56 24.04 -13.58
C TRP A 293 12.40 24.38 -14.80
N GLU A 294 11.88 25.31 -15.59
CA GLU A 294 12.57 25.88 -16.74
C GLU A 294 12.47 27.41 -16.68
N ASP A 295 13.57 28.09 -16.96
CA ASP A 295 13.67 29.54 -16.87
C ASP A 295 13.77 30.17 -18.27
N GLU A 296 12.84 31.07 -18.59
CA GLU A 296 12.96 31.96 -19.74
C GLU A 296 13.39 33.36 -19.26
N LEU A 297 14.41 33.93 -19.92
CA LEU A 297 15.02 35.19 -19.50
C LEU A 297 14.69 36.33 -20.47
N LEU A 298 14.30 37.47 -19.91
CA LEU A 298 14.12 38.74 -20.61
C LEU A 298 14.90 39.84 -19.90
N TYR A 299 15.72 40.59 -20.65
CA TYR A 299 16.44 41.72 -20.09
C TYR A 299 15.76 43.03 -20.48
N GLU A 300 15.35 43.82 -19.49
CA GLU A 300 14.66 45.09 -19.71
C GLU A 300 15.08 46.14 -18.68
N ASN A 301 15.47 47.33 -19.13
CA ASN A 301 15.74 48.49 -18.27
C ASN A 301 16.74 48.24 -17.11
N GLY A 302 17.76 47.39 -17.32
CA GLY A 302 18.75 47.07 -16.30
C GLY A 302 18.32 45.99 -15.29
N LEU A 303 17.12 45.44 -15.46
CA LEU A 303 16.59 44.31 -14.70
C LEU A 303 16.62 43.05 -15.57
N CYS A 304 16.89 41.91 -14.93
CA CYS A 304 16.59 40.61 -15.50
C CYS A 304 15.19 40.19 -15.04
N ILE A 305 14.34 39.81 -15.99
CA ILE A 305 13.02 39.24 -15.76
C ILE A 305 13.13 37.75 -16.09
N ILE A 306 12.83 36.90 -15.10
CA ILE A 306 12.83 35.44 -15.23
C ILE A 306 11.38 34.98 -15.19
N PHE A 307 10.95 34.27 -16.21
CA PHE A 307 9.72 33.50 -16.23
C PHE A 307 10.08 32.05 -15.93
N ARG A 308 9.93 31.66 -14.67
CA ARG A 308 10.18 30.28 -14.23
C ARG A 308 8.92 29.46 -14.37
N LYS A 309 8.89 28.51 -15.29
CA LYS A 309 7.80 27.53 -15.38
C LYS A 309 8.10 26.36 -14.46
N TRP A 310 7.27 26.17 -13.45
CA TRP A 310 7.27 25.00 -12.59
C TRP A 310 6.38 23.91 -13.18
N THR A 311 6.86 22.67 -13.13
CA THR A 311 6.08 21.47 -13.45
C THR A 311 6.28 20.46 -12.32
N VAL A 312 5.18 20.06 -11.69
CA VAL A 312 5.14 18.97 -10.71
C VAL A 312 4.26 17.87 -11.28
N ARG A 313 4.76 16.63 -11.32
CA ARG A 313 4.00 15.46 -11.79
C ARG A 313 4.09 14.31 -10.79
N ASP A 314 3.05 13.49 -10.70
CA ASP A 314 3.15 12.23 -9.98
C ASP A 314 3.97 11.22 -10.79
N LEU A 315 4.56 10.22 -10.12
CA LEU A 315 5.32 9.18 -10.84
C LEU A 315 4.43 8.25 -11.69
N CYS A 316 3.11 8.28 -11.47
CA CYS A 316 2.15 7.56 -12.28
C CYS A 316 1.79 8.27 -13.59
N GLY A 317 2.24 9.53 -13.77
CA GLY A 317 1.96 10.33 -14.96
C GLY A 317 0.49 10.73 -15.12
N GLN A 318 -0.34 10.56 -14.10
CA GLN A 318 -1.78 10.84 -14.14
C GLN A 318 -2.08 12.27 -13.68
N ASN A 319 -1.25 12.83 -12.79
CA ASN A 319 -1.44 14.15 -12.23
C ASN A 319 -0.27 15.05 -12.61
N ILE A 320 -0.57 16.21 -13.18
CA ILE A 320 0.40 17.24 -13.54
C ILE A 320 -0.13 18.60 -13.07
N SER A 321 0.69 19.34 -12.34
CA SER A 321 0.42 20.70 -11.89
C SER A 321 1.51 21.63 -12.42
N GLU A 322 1.12 22.75 -13.02
CA GLU A 322 2.04 23.72 -13.62
C GLU A 322 1.70 25.14 -13.19
N ALA A 323 2.74 25.97 -12.98
CA ALA A 323 2.57 27.39 -12.79
C ALA A 323 3.80 28.17 -13.26
N THR A 324 3.60 29.43 -13.63
CA THR A 324 4.70 30.34 -13.96
C THR A 324 4.96 31.28 -12.81
N GLN A 325 6.19 31.34 -12.33
CA GLN A 325 6.67 32.30 -11.36
C GLN A 325 7.44 33.43 -12.06
N LEU A 326 7.03 34.68 -11.82
CA LEU A 326 7.73 35.87 -12.31
C LEU A 326 8.76 36.35 -11.28
N LEU A 327 10.03 36.45 -11.68
CA LEU A 327 11.10 37.01 -10.84
C LEU A 327 11.71 38.24 -11.53
N ARG A 328 11.66 39.40 -10.87
CA ARG A 328 12.42 40.58 -11.28
C ARG A 328 13.68 40.66 -10.44
N VAL A 329 14.82 40.78 -11.11
CA VAL A 329 16.15 40.65 -10.51
C VAL A 329 17.02 41.85 -10.88
N ARG A 330 17.61 42.50 -9.88
CA ARG A 330 18.61 43.56 -10.05
C ARG A 330 20.02 42.97 -10.21
N GLY A 331 20.88 43.70 -10.91
CA GLY A 331 22.30 43.33 -11.02
C GLY A 331 22.64 42.38 -12.17
N GLY A 332 21.66 41.93 -12.96
CA GLY A 332 21.88 41.09 -14.14
C GLY A 332 21.05 39.79 -14.09
N CYS A 333 21.18 38.95 -15.12
CA CYS A 333 20.63 37.60 -15.09
C CYS A 333 21.60 36.64 -14.38
N PRO A 334 21.10 35.62 -13.67
CA PRO A 334 21.96 34.57 -13.13
C PRO A 334 22.77 33.92 -14.25
N THR A 335 24.07 33.70 -14.01
CA THR A 335 24.97 33.05 -14.99
C THR A 335 25.05 31.53 -14.80
N GLU A 336 24.59 31.01 -13.65
CA GLU A 336 24.45 29.58 -13.38
C GLU A 336 22.98 29.15 -13.52
N GLY A 337 22.72 28.07 -14.27
CA GLY A 337 21.37 27.52 -14.46
C GLY A 337 20.74 27.71 -15.85
N LEU A 338 21.49 28.18 -16.86
CA LEU A 338 21.05 28.15 -18.27
C LEU A 338 20.98 26.70 -18.81
N TYR A 339 19.99 25.93 -18.35
CA TYR A 339 19.53 24.76 -19.10
C TYR A 339 18.67 25.28 -20.27
N LEU A 340 19.33 25.59 -21.39
CA LEU A 340 18.66 25.58 -22.68
C LEU A 340 18.18 24.13 -22.91
N PRO A 341 16.90 23.87 -23.21
CA PRO A 341 16.41 22.52 -23.35
C PRO A 341 17.18 21.79 -24.47
N PRO A 342 17.53 20.51 -24.30
CA PRO A 342 17.80 19.67 -25.46
C PRO A 342 16.55 19.69 -26.34
N ALA A 343 16.74 19.92 -27.64
CA ALA A 343 15.67 19.88 -28.62
C ALA A 343 14.79 18.63 -28.41
N GLN A 344 13.47 18.85 -28.42
CA GLN A 344 12.44 17.82 -28.39
C GLN A 344 12.87 16.55 -29.14
N GLN A 345 13.08 15.45 -28.43
CA GLN A 345 12.98 14.12 -29.00
C GLN A 345 11.66 13.52 -28.55
N ALA A 346 10.83 13.27 -29.54
CA ALA A 346 9.48 12.77 -29.45
C ALA A 346 9.39 11.44 -28.67
N ASP A 347 8.27 11.31 -27.96
CA ASP A 347 7.56 10.10 -27.58
C ASP A 347 8.36 8.79 -27.60
N SER A 348 8.71 8.34 -26.40
CA SER A 348 8.82 6.92 -26.11
C SER A 348 8.15 6.68 -24.75
N PRO A 349 7.24 5.70 -24.62
CA PRO A 349 6.62 5.40 -23.34
C PRO A 349 7.70 4.98 -22.33
N PRO A 350 7.55 5.32 -21.04
CA PRO A 350 8.50 4.84 -20.03
C PRO A 350 8.45 3.32 -19.98
N LEU A 351 9.61 2.69 -20.20
CA LEU A 351 9.84 1.31 -19.80
C LEU A 351 9.72 1.23 -18.27
N PRO A 352 9.12 0.17 -17.71
CA PRO A 352 9.07 -0.01 -16.27
C PRO A 352 10.51 -0.18 -15.77
N ASN A 353 10.98 0.76 -14.95
CA ASN A 353 12.25 0.62 -14.25
C ASN A 353 12.12 -0.49 -13.20
N GLU A 354 12.43 -1.73 -13.60
CA GLU A 354 12.86 -2.79 -12.70
C GLU A 354 14.21 -2.37 -12.10
N GLY A 355 14.20 -1.67 -10.96
CA GLY A 355 15.43 -1.35 -10.22
C GLY A 355 15.51 -0.01 -9.51
N ALA A 356 14.37 0.64 -9.20
CA ALA A 356 14.41 1.77 -8.27
C ALA A 356 14.90 1.28 -6.89
N GLU A 357 16.11 1.67 -6.50
CA GLU A 357 16.55 1.57 -5.10
C GLU A 357 15.51 2.27 -4.22
N PRO A 358 15.16 1.71 -3.04
CA PRO A 358 14.19 2.36 -2.17
C PRO A 358 14.73 3.73 -1.72
N CYS A 359 14.10 4.82 -2.18
CA CYS A 359 14.40 6.19 -1.75
C CYS A 359 14.05 6.46 -0.27
N ILE A 360 13.56 5.44 0.42
CA ILE A 360 13.28 5.47 1.85
C ILE A 360 14.60 5.18 2.56
N VAL A 361 15.08 6.14 3.34
CA VAL A 361 16.15 5.89 4.31
C VAL A 361 15.58 4.95 5.37
N MET A 362 15.68 3.64 5.10
CA MET A 362 15.31 2.60 6.05
C MET A 362 16.20 2.79 7.28
N PRO A 363 15.65 2.94 8.50
CA PRO A 363 16.46 3.07 9.70
C PRO A 363 17.31 1.81 9.91
N GLY A 364 18.59 1.91 9.55
CA GLY A 364 19.72 1.17 10.13
C GLY A 364 19.68 -0.35 10.11
N ASN A 365 20.03 -0.97 8.98
CA ASN A 365 20.76 -2.24 9.02
C ASN A 365 22.21 -1.97 9.44
N ARG A 366 22.44 -1.84 10.76
CA ARG A 366 23.78 -2.07 11.32
C ARG A 366 23.98 -3.58 11.48
N PHE A 367 24.44 -4.23 10.42
CA PHE A 367 25.27 -5.43 10.56
C PHE A 367 26.42 -5.36 9.54
N THR A 368 27.62 -5.05 10.04
CA THR A 368 28.91 -5.62 9.57
C THR A 368 28.72 -7.13 9.36
N LEU A 369 29.11 -7.76 8.24
CA LEU A 369 30.32 -7.68 7.43
C LEU A 369 30.00 -7.91 5.95
#